data_AF-A0A229GC35-F1
#
_entry.id   AF-A0A229GC35-F1
#
_cell.length_a   1.000
_cell.length_b   1.000
_cell.length_c   1.000
_cell.angle_alpha   90.00
_cell.angle_beta   90.00
_cell.angle_gamma   90.00
#
_symmetry.space_group_name_H-M   'P 1'
#
loop_
_entity.id
_entity.type
_entity.pdbx_description
1 polymer ?
#
loop_
_entity_poly.entity_id
_entity_poly.type
_entity_poly.pdbx_seq_one_letter_code
_entity_poly.pdbx_strand_id
1 'polypeptide(L)'
;MAVSLEQYKVFNLIEDVTELKVLLILESPYINEYIHQHPAAGESALELTRFLIAQGYLKNFDAQLAIGCNIRALSYKQLGILNCSTLPLNKTFYPCALNSEDLLQVNQLAAIKRCLSHDNKQDSAIDLLGGNVFKGNIFKDFVSRLTQVLEQAASDIITVPCGDTAIGFMEAFKAVSQKPLMVLDGLPHPTEPEWAEKIANINLTDRIAPKLLP
;
A
#
# COMPACT_ATOMS: atom_id res chain seq x y z
N MET A 1 -2.41 -14.76 28.97
CA MET A 1 -3.10 -15.22 27.75
C MET A 1 -2.31 -14.73 26.56
N ALA A 2 -2.02 -15.59 25.58
CA ALA A 2 -1.34 -15.16 24.37
C ALA A 2 -2.22 -14.16 23.62
N VAL A 3 -1.62 -13.08 23.15
CA VAL A 3 -2.27 -11.98 22.46
C VAL A 3 -2.27 -12.31 20.96
N SER A 4 -3.44 -12.53 20.36
CA SER A 4 -3.57 -12.90 18.94
C SER A 4 -3.22 -11.73 18.03
N LEU A 5 -2.56 -12.00 16.89
CA LEU A 5 -2.25 -10.99 15.88
C LEU A 5 -3.49 -10.35 15.21
N GLU A 6 -4.64 -11.02 15.24
CA GLU A 6 -5.86 -10.53 14.56
C GLU A 6 -6.26 -9.12 15.02
N GLN A 7 -6.07 -8.81 16.30
CA GLN A 7 -6.44 -7.51 16.85
C GLN A 7 -5.60 -6.35 16.32
N TYR A 8 -4.48 -6.62 15.65
CA TYR A 8 -3.57 -5.60 15.11
C TYR A 8 -3.75 -5.37 13.62
N LYS A 9 -4.66 -6.09 12.98
CA LYS A 9 -4.90 -5.94 11.54
C LYS A 9 -5.58 -4.62 11.24
N VAL A 10 -5.06 -3.94 10.22
CA VAL A 10 -5.69 -2.79 9.59
C VAL A 10 -5.97 -3.16 8.13
N PHE A 11 -7.25 -3.23 7.79
CA PHE A 11 -7.72 -3.63 6.47
C PHE A 11 -7.73 -2.44 5.48
N ASN A 12 -8.05 -2.75 4.23
CA ASN A 12 -8.10 -1.78 3.13
C ASN A 12 -9.08 -0.63 3.44
N LEU A 13 -8.83 0.53 2.84
CA LEU A 13 -9.76 1.66 2.85
C LEU A 13 -10.28 1.89 1.43
N ILE A 14 -11.48 1.41 1.17
CA ILE A 14 -12.18 1.59 -0.10
C ILE A 14 -13.65 1.83 0.26
N GLU A 15 -14.15 3.03 -0.02
CA GLU A 15 -15.54 3.40 0.31
C GLU A 15 -16.54 2.78 -0.67
N ASP A 16 -16.18 2.73 -1.96
CA ASP A 16 -17.00 2.10 -3.01
C ASP A 16 -16.09 1.56 -4.12
N VAL A 17 -16.02 0.23 -4.24
CA VAL A 17 -15.14 -0.42 -5.22
C VAL A 17 -15.58 -0.15 -6.66
N THR A 18 -16.87 0.10 -6.90
CA THR A 18 -17.42 0.27 -8.25
C THR A 18 -17.16 1.66 -8.82
N GLU A 19 -17.00 2.65 -7.94
CA GLU A 19 -16.66 4.04 -8.30
C GLU A 19 -15.14 4.31 -8.21
N LEU A 20 -14.35 3.31 -7.81
CA LEU A 20 -12.92 3.43 -7.60
C LEU A 20 -12.17 3.70 -8.91
N LYS A 21 -11.35 4.76 -8.92
CA LYS A 21 -10.52 5.16 -10.07
C LYS A 21 -9.03 5.00 -9.82
N VAL A 22 -8.60 5.23 -8.59
CA VAL A 22 -7.20 5.11 -8.19
C VAL A 22 -7.09 4.24 -6.94
N LEU A 23 -6.22 3.25 -6.98
CA LEU A 23 -5.89 2.39 -5.84
C LEU A 23 -4.42 2.56 -5.46
N LEU A 24 -4.16 3.14 -4.30
CA LEU A 24 -2.82 3.22 -3.73
C LEU A 24 -2.46 1.89 -3.05
N ILE A 25 -1.29 1.35 -3.39
CA ILE A 25 -0.73 0.16 -2.75
C ILE A 25 0.40 0.59 -1.82
N LEU A 26 0.23 0.39 -0.51
CA LEU A 26 1.19 0.78 0.52
C LEU A 26 1.82 -0.45 1.17
N GLU A 27 2.95 -0.29 1.87
CA GLU A 27 3.64 -1.45 2.47
C GLU A 27 2.79 -2.16 3.55
N SER A 28 2.39 -1.43 4.59
CA SER A 28 1.80 -1.97 5.81
C SER A 28 1.36 -0.84 6.72
N PRO A 29 0.42 -1.10 7.65
CA PRO A 29 0.02 -0.11 8.64
C PRO A 29 1.13 0.20 9.66
N TYR A 30 1.12 1.42 10.18
CA TYR A 30 1.91 1.86 11.34
C TYR A 30 0.99 2.10 12.54
N ILE A 31 1.57 2.62 13.63
CA ILE A 31 0.86 2.85 14.89
C ILE A 31 -0.35 3.78 14.75
N ASN A 32 -0.24 4.80 13.90
CA ASN A 32 -1.34 5.74 13.69
C ASN A 32 -2.50 5.06 12.94
N GLU A 33 -2.21 4.24 11.93
CA GLU A 33 -3.23 3.46 11.22
C GLU A 33 -3.95 2.48 12.13
N TYR A 34 -3.24 1.91 13.10
CA TYR A 34 -3.85 1.11 14.15
C TYR A 34 -4.76 1.94 15.06
N ILE A 35 -4.28 3.09 15.57
CA ILE A 35 -5.08 3.98 16.43
C ILE A 35 -6.36 4.46 15.72
N HIS A 36 -6.23 4.83 14.45
CA HIS A 36 -7.33 5.36 13.63
C HIS A 36 -8.18 4.27 12.96
N GLN A 37 -7.77 3.00 13.02
CA GLN A 37 -8.46 1.85 12.42
C GLN A 37 -8.68 1.97 10.91
N HIS A 38 -7.75 2.63 10.20
CA HIS A 38 -7.70 2.68 8.74
C HIS A 38 -6.28 3.01 8.25
N PRO A 39 -5.91 2.60 7.02
CA PRO A 39 -4.61 2.86 6.43
C PRO A 39 -4.38 4.37 6.17
N ALA A 40 -3.11 4.72 6.01
CA ALA A 40 -2.64 6.06 5.65
C ALA A 40 -3.20 7.17 6.57
N ALA A 41 -3.15 6.92 7.88
CA ALA A 41 -3.57 7.84 8.93
C ALA A 41 -2.39 8.59 9.56
N GLY A 42 -1.15 8.19 9.25
CA GLY A 42 0.05 8.80 9.80
C GLY A 42 0.59 10.02 9.04
N GLU A 43 1.68 10.58 9.56
CA GLU A 43 2.32 11.80 9.04
C GLU A 43 2.79 11.65 7.58
N SER A 44 3.31 10.48 7.21
CA SER A 44 3.72 10.20 5.83
C SER A 44 2.56 10.31 4.84
N ALA A 45 1.36 9.95 5.28
CA ALA A 45 0.15 10.08 4.48
C ALA A 45 -0.41 11.52 4.46
N LEU A 46 -0.06 12.34 5.45
CA LEU A 46 -0.31 13.78 5.42
C LEU A 46 0.57 14.46 4.36
N GLU A 47 1.86 14.11 4.30
CA GLU A 47 2.76 14.60 3.24
C GLU A 47 2.26 14.22 1.84
N LEU A 48 1.76 13.00 1.67
CA LEU A 48 1.14 12.59 0.40
C LEU A 48 -0.10 13.43 0.07
N THR A 49 -0.92 13.77 1.07
CA THR A 49 -2.11 14.63 0.86
C THR A 49 -1.71 16.01 0.38
N ARG A 50 -0.73 16.62 1.06
CA ARG A 50 -0.19 17.95 0.70
C ARG A 50 0.38 17.95 -0.71
N PHE A 51 1.14 16.92 -1.07
CA PHE A 51 1.67 16.75 -2.41
C PHE A 51 0.56 16.69 -3.47
N LEU A 52 -0.43 15.81 -3.31
CA LEU A 52 -1.51 15.66 -4.29
C LEU A 52 -2.32 16.96 -4.46
N ILE A 53 -2.64 17.63 -3.35
CA ILE A 53 -3.33 18.94 -3.36
C ILE A 53 -2.49 19.98 -4.11
N ALA A 54 -1.18 20.06 -3.86
CA ALA A 54 -0.28 20.98 -4.55
C ALA A 54 -0.20 20.68 -6.06
N GLN A 55 -0.34 19.42 -6.45
CA GLN A 55 -0.44 18.98 -7.85
C GLN A 55 -1.82 19.23 -8.47
N GLY A 56 -2.79 19.73 -7.70
CA GLY A 56 -4.15 20.03 -8.16
C GLY A 56 -5.12 18.85 -8.17
N TYR A 57 -4.68 17.67 -7.73
CA TYR A 57 -5.49 16.47 -7.54
C TYR A 57 -5.98 16.47 -6.08
N LEU A 58 -7.28 16.31 -5.81
CA LEU A 58 -7.86 16.36 -4.44
C LEU A 58 -8.09 17.76 -3.84
N LYS A 59 -8.55 18.73 -4.64
CA LYS A 59 -8.85 20.12 -4.18
C LYS A 59 -9.81 20.23 -2.98
N ASN A 60 -10.65 19.23 -2.76
CA ASN A 60 -11.63 19.21 -1.67
C ASN A 60 -11.08 18.58 -0.38
N PHE A 61 -9.83 18.08 -0.38
CA PHE A 61 -9.22 17.47 0.79
C PHE A 61 -8.64 18.55 1.70
N ASP A 62 -8.66 18.28 3.01
CA ASP A 62 -7.97 19.11 4.00
C ASP A 62 -6.47 18.78 3.98
N ALA A 63 -5.64 19.77 3.67
CA ALA A 63 -4.17 19.67 3.63
C ALA A 63 -3.53 19.46 5.02
N GLN A 64 -4.31 19.48 6.10
CA GLN A 64 -3.89 19.17 7.46
C GLN A 64 -4.28 17.76 7.91
N LEU A 65 -4.99 16.99 7.08
CA LEU A 65 -5.38 15.63 7.38
C LEU A 65 -4.64 14.63 6.49
N ALA A 66 -4.27 13.49 7.07
CA ALA A 66 -3.70 12.38 6.32
C ALA A 66 -4.70 11.85 5.27
N ILE A 67 -4.20 11.25 4.19
CA ILE A 67 -5.03 10.92 3.02
C ILE A 67 -6.14 9.92 3.37
N GLY A 68 -5.85 8.95 4.25
CA GLY A 68 -6.85 8.01 4.75
C GLY A 68 -7.93 8.67 5.60
N CYS A 69 -7.55 9.68 6.41
CA CYS A 69 -8.49 10.46 7.20
C CYS A 69 -9.43 11.27 6.29
N ASN A 70 -8.90 11.89 5.24
CA ASN A 70 -9.69 12.61 4.24
C ASN A 70 -10.68 11.69 3.51
N ILE A 71 -10.22 10.52 3.04
CA ILE A 71 -11.09 9.54 2.36
C ILE A 71 -12.26 9.15 3.26
N ARG A 72 -11.97 8.85 4.54
CA ARG A 72 -13.00 8.52 5.54
C ARG A 72 -13.96 9.68 5.80
N ALA A 73 -13.44 10.87 6.09
CA ALA A 73 -14.24 12.02 6.48
C ALA A 73 -15.18 12.50 5.36
N LEU A 74 -14.75 12.37 4.11
CA LEU A 74 -15.51 12.79 2.93
C LEU A 74 -16.29 11.64 2.27
N SER A 75 -16.16 10.41 2.77
CA SER A 75 -16.61 9.19 2.09
C SER A 75 -16.18 9.18 0.62
N TYR A 76 -14.91 9.50 0.37
CA TYR A 76 -14.40 9.72 -0.99
C TYR A 76 -14.24 8.40 -1.74
N LYS A 77 -15.04 8.21 -2.79
CA LYS A 77 -15.17 6.91 -3.46
C LYS A 77 -14.14 6.62 -4.56
N GLN A 78 -13.58 7.66 -5.16
CA GLN A 78 -12.72 7.51 -6.35
C GLN A 78 -11.27 7.12 -6.01
N LEU A 79 -10.88 7.18 -4.73
CA LEU A 79 -9.55 6.85 -4.24
C LEU A 79 -9.64 5.80 -3.14
N GLY A 80 -8.84 4.74 -3.27
CA GLY A 80 -8.76 3.65 -2.31
C GLY A 80 -7.33 3.35 -1.92
N ILE A 81 -7.18 2.62 -0.81
CA ILE A 81 -5.89 2.24 -0.25
C ILE A 81 -5.92 0.76 0.11
N LEU A 82 -4.90 0.02 -0.33
CA LEU A 82 -4.69 -1.39 -0.01
C LEU A 82 -3.24 -1.57 0.47
N ASN A 83 -3.07 -2.16 1.65
CA ASN A 83 -1.74 -2.49 2.14
C ASN A 83 -1.28 -3.86 1.61
N CYS A 84 0.02 -4.01 1.32
CA CYS A 84 0.63 -5.31 1.04
C CYS A 84 0.44 -6.28 2.20
N SER A 85 0.56 -5.78 3.44
CA SER A 85 0.23 -6.52 4.66
C SER A 85 -0.85 -5.81 5.46
N THR A 86 -1.83 -6.56 5.98
CA THR A 86 -2.80 -6.05 6.97
C THR A 86 -2.18 -5.87 8.36
N LEU A 87 -1.04 -6.51 8.61
CA LEU A 87 -0.29 -6.44 9.85
C LEU A 87 0.84 -5.40 9.76
N PRO A 88 1.13 -4.66 10.84
CA PRO A 88 2.30 -3.78 10.89
C PRO A 88 3.61 -4.53 10.63
N LEU A 89 4.45 -4.04 9.72
CA LEU A 89 5.76 -4.67 9.43
C LEU A 89 6.80 -4.41 10.53
N ASN A 90 6.64 -3.35 11.33
CA ASN A 90 7.60 -3.01 12.37
C ASN A 90 7.42 -3.90 13.61
N LYS A 91 8.44 -4.71 13.91
CA LYS A 91 8.45 -5.61 15.07
C LYS A 91 8.27 -4.89 16.41
N THR A 92 8.72 -3.64 16.53
CA THR A 92 8.59 -2.87 17.79
C THR A 92 7.16 -2.49 18.12
N PHE A 93 6.23 -2.63 17.17
CA PHE A 93 4.80 -2.40 17.40
C PHE A 93 4.18 -3.48 18.29
N TYR A 94 4.69 -4.71 18.25
CA TYR A 94 4.08 -5.83 18.94
C TYR A 94 4.59 -5.98 20.38
N PRO A 95 3.74 -6.46 21.31
CA PRO A 95 4.17 -6.76 22.67
C PRO A 95 5.18 -7.91 22.68
N CYS A 96 6.06 -7.94 23.68
CA CYS A 96 7.07 -8.99 23.85
C CYS A 96 6.50 -10.41 24.05
N ALA A 97 5.18 -10.54 24.30
CA ALA A 97 4.50 -11.78 24.64
C ALA A 97 3.61 -12.33 23.50
N LEU A 98 4.11 -12.31 22.27
CA LEU A 98 3.49 -13.07 21.17
C LEU A 98 3.72 -14.58 21.36
N ASN A 99 2.77 -15.40 20.92
CA ASN A 99 3.01 -16.84 20.82
C ASN A 99 4.02 -17.14 19.68
N SER A 100 4.53 -18.37 19.63
CA SER A 100 5.58 -18.77 18.68
C SER A 100 5.16 -18.64 17.21
N GLU A 101 3.88 -18.86 16.90
CA GLU A 101 3.35 -18.78 15.54
C GLU A 101 3.21 -17.32 15.08
N ASP A 102 2.68 -16.47 15.95
CA ASP A 102 2.54 -15.03 15.72
C ASP A 102 3.91 -14.35 15.60
N LEU A 103 4.87 -14.74 16.45
CA LEU A 103 6.25 -14.24 16.36
C LEU A 103 6.91 -14.66 15.03
N LEU A 104 6.62 -15.87 14.53
CA LEU A 104 7.11 -16.33 13.24
C LEU A 104 6.57 -15.47 12.10
N GLN A 105 5.27 -15.14 12.11
CA GLN A 105 4.66 -14.25 11.11
C GLN A 105 5.27 -12.85 11.14
N VAL A 106 5.48 -12.26 12.32
CA VAL A 106 6.14 -10.96 12.46
C VAL A 106 7.59 -10.98 11.96
N ASN A 107 8.32 -12.06 12.21
CA ASN A 107 9.69 -12.20 11.69
C ASN A 107 9.71 -12.37 10.16
N GLN A 108 8.73 -13.07 9.57
CA GLN A 108 8.58 -13.19 8.12
C GLN A 108 8.31 -11.83 7.47
N LEU A 109 7.42 -11.04 8.07
CA LEU A 109 7.12 -9.66 7.66
C LEU A 109 8.39 -8.79 7.62
N ALA A 110 9.17 -8.79 8.70
CA ALA A 110 10.42 -8.04 8.77
C ALA A 110 11.45 -8.52 7.74
N ALA A 111 11.53 -9.83 7.48
CA ALA A 111 12.42 -10.40 6.48
C ALA A 111 12.04 -9.98 5.06
N ILE A 112 10.75 -10.01 4.71
CA ILE A 112 10.24 -9.54 3.41
C ILE A 112 10.62 -8.08 3.19
N LYS A 113 10.33 -7.20 4.18
CA LYS A 113 10.67 -5.78 4.09
C LYS A 113 12.15 -5.57 3.82
N ARG A 114 13.02 -6.25 4.58
CA ARG A 114 14.48 -6.12 4.44
C ARG A 114 14.97 -6.60 3.06
N CYS A 115 14.42 -7.69 2.54
CA CYS A 115 14.83 -8.21 1.23
C CYS A 115 14.41 -7.26 0.10
N LEU A 116 13.17 -6.74 0.15
CA LEU A 116 12.66 -5.83 -0.87
C LEU A 116 13.29 -4.44 -0.81
N SER A 117 13.83 -4.02 0.34
CA SER A 117 14.50 -2.72 0.50
C SER A 117 16.00 -2.72 0.17
N HIS A 118 16.66 -3.89 0.12
CA HIS A 118 18.12 -3.97 -0.05
C HIS A 118 18.57 -4.54 -1.41
N ASP A 119 17.77 -5.39 -2.05
CA ASP A 119 18.14 -5.98 -3.33
C ASP A 119 17.51 -5.23 -4.49
N ASN A 120 18.32 -4.48 -5.24
CA ASN A 120 17.99 -3.83 -6.52
C ASN A 120 17.68 -4.84 -7.66
N LYS A 121 17.17 -6.04 -7.36
CA LYS A 121 16.93 -7.09 -8.35
C LYS A 121 15.47 -7.52 -8.33
N GLN A 122 14.72 -7.05 -9.32
CA GLN A 122 13.33 -7.46 -9.58
C GLN A 122 13.15 -8.99 -9.65
N ASP A 123 14.16 -9.71 -10.16
CA ASP A 123 14.16 -11.18 -10.21
C ASP A 123 14.08 -11.83 -8.82
N SER A 124 14.59 -11.16 -7.76
CA SER A 124 14.54 -11.71 -6.40
C SER A 124 13.14 -11.64 -5.80
N ALA A 125 12.33 -10.62 -6.11
CA ALA A 125 11.00 -10.45 -5.53
C ALA A 125 10.04 -11.58 -5.95
N ILE A 126 10.12 -12.00 -7.22
CA ILE A 126 9.31 -13.11 -7.76
C ILE A 126 9.73 -14.43 -7.10
N ASP A 127 11.02 -14.69 -6.94
CA ASP A 127 11.50 -15.90 -6.28
C ASP A 127 11.24 -15.90 -4.76
N LEU A 128 11.28 -14.73 -4.12
CA LEU A 128 11.01 -14.55 -2.70
C LEU A 128 9.52 -14.75 -2.39
N LEU A 129 8.64 -14.00 -3.07
CA LEU A 129 7.20 -13.97 -2.80
C LEU A 129 6.43 -15.06 -3.56
N GLY A 130 6.90 -15.45 -4.75
CA GLY A 130 6.31 -16.49 -5.59
C GLY A 130 6.95 -17.89 -5.43
N GLY A 131 8.17 -17.98 -4.89
CA GLY A 131 8.88 -19.24 -4.68
C GLY A 131 8.61 -19.93 -3.32
N ASN A 132 9.34 -21.01 -3.05
CA ASN A 132 9.20 -21.82 -1.82
C ASN A 132 9.67 -21.11 -0.53
N VAL A 133 10.36 -19.97 -0.63
CA VAL A 133 11.05 -19.32 0.50
C VAL A 133 10.08 -18.55 1.38
N PHE A 134 9.15 -17.81 0.79
CA PHE A 134 8.01 -17.21 1.48
C PHE A 134 6.70 -17.68 0.84
N LYS A 135 6.37 -18.96 1.03
CA LYS A 135 4.97 -19.46 0.94
C LYS A 135 4.08 -18.85 2.04
N GLY A 136 4.30 -17.58 2.36
CA GLY A 136 3.67 -16.88 3.47
C GLY A 136 2.23 -16.58 3.15
N ASN A 137 1.38 -16.73 4.17
CA ASN A 137 -0.02 -16.32 4.13
C ASN A 137 -0.17 -14.83 3.73
N ILE A 138 0.87 -14.01 3.93
CA ILE A 138 0.87 -12.56 3.64
C ILE A 138 0.74 -12.26 2.14
N PHE A 139 1.59 -12.83 1.28
CA PHE A 139 1.50 -12.56 -0.15
C PHE A 139 0.22 -13.17 -0.75
N LYS A 140 -0.20 -14.35 -0.27
CA LYS A 140 -1.47 -14.95 -0.68
C LYS A 140 -2.67 -14.10 -0.26
N ASP A 141 -2.66 -13.56 0.96
CA ASP A 141 -3.67 -12.62 1.44
C ASP A 141 -3.71 -11.35 0.58
N PHE A 142 -2.55 -10.77 0.27
CA PHE A 142 -2.45 -9.64 -0.66
C PHE A 142 -3.05 -9.96 -2.02
N VAL A 143 -2.64 -11.07 -2.65
CA VAL A 143 -3.13 -11.52 -3.96
C VAL A 143 -4.65 -11.68 -3.92
N SER A 144 -5.19 -12.32 -2.88
CA SER A 144 -6.64 -12.50 -2.71
C SER A 144 -7.37 -11.17 -2.59
N ARG A 145 -6.91 -10.26 -1.71
CA ARG A 145 -7.54 -8.96 -1.49
C ARG A 145 -7.48 -8.08 -2.73
N LEU A 146 -6.34 -8.02 -3.40
CA LEU A 146 -6.17 -7.22 -4.61
C LEU A 146 -7.03 -7.78 -5.76
N THR A 147 -7.05 -9.10 -5.93
CA THR A 147 -7.89 -9.75 -6.95
C THR A 147 -9.37 -9.43 -6.73
N GLN A 148 -9.84 -9.51 -5.49
CA GLN A 148 -11.23 -9.19 -5.13
C GLN A 148 -11.58 -7.74 -5.47
N VAL A 149 -10.66 -6.80 -5.25
CA VAL A 149 -10.87 -5.38 -5.63
C VAL A 149 -10.93 -5.23 -7.15
N LEU A 150 -9.96 -5.81 -7.86
CA LEU A 150 -9.87 -5.69 -9.32
C LEU A 150 -11.01 -6.37 -10.09
N GLU A 151 -11.64 -7.39 -9.51
CA GLU A 151 -12.80 -8.08 -10.12
C GLU A 151 -14.10 -7.28 -10.02
N GLN A 152 -14.19 -6.37 -9.06
CA GLN A 152 -15.37 -5.55 -8.82
C GLN A 152 -15.21 -4.11 -9.31
N ALA A 153 -13.97 -3.64 -9.43
CA ALA A 153 -13.66 -2.30 -9.89
C ALA A 153 -13.92 -2.12 -11.39
N ALA A 154 -14.03 -0.86 -11.81
CA ALA A 154 -14.04 -0.52 -13.22
C ALA A 154 -12.72 -0.95 -13.89
N SER A 155 -12.80 -1.34 -15.17
CA SER A 155 -11.64 -1.85 -15.93
C SER A 155 -10.53 -0.81 -16.15
N ASP A 156 -10.82 0.48 -15.91
CA ASP A 156 -9.92 1.61 -16.07
C ASP A 156 -9.24 2.05 -14.76
N ILE A 157 -9.35 1.26 -13.69
CA ILE A 157 -8.70 1.56 -12.41
C ILE A 157 -7.16 1.63 -12.55
N ILE A 158 -6.58 2.70 -11.99
CA ILE A 158 -5.13 2.91 -11.92
C ILE A 158 -4.63 2.39 -10.57
N THR A 159 -3.68 1.46 -10.60
CA THR A 159 -2.99 0.98 -9.39
C THR A 159 -1.66 1.69 -9.22
N VAL A 160 -1.37 2.22 -8.03
CA VAL A 160 -0.17 3.02 -7.75
C VAL A 160 0.60 2.39 -6.59
N PRO A 161 1.66 1.61 -6.83
CA PRO A 161 2.54 1.17 -5.76
C PRO A 161 3.36 2.33 -5.20
N CYS A 162 3.34 2.49 -3.87
CA CYS A 162 4.07 3.52 -3.16
C CYS A 162 5.23 2.91 -2.36
N GLY A 163 6.45 3.11 -2.86
CA GLY A 163 7.68 2.59 -2.27
C GLY A 163 8.07 1.18 -2.69
N ASP A 164 9.32 0.80 -2.41
CA ASP A 164 9.96 -0.42 -2.94
C ASP A 164 9.25 -1.72 -2.54
N THR A 165 8.74 -1.77 -1.31
CA THR A 165 7.98 -2.95 -0.84
C THR A 165 6.70 -3.13 -1.64
N ALA A 166 5.93 -2.05 -1.86
CA ALA A 166 4.71 -2.12 -2.65
C ALA A 166 4.99 -2.46 -4.12
N ILE A 167 6.07 -1.92 -4.68
CA ILE A 167 6.55 -2.27 -6.03
C ILE A 167 6.86 -3.77 -6.11
N GLY A 168 7.63 -4.32 -5.17
CA GLY A 168 7.98 -5.73 -5.15
C GLY A 168 6.77 -6.66 -5.07
N PHE A 169 5.78 -6.32 -4.24
CA PHE A 169 4.51 -7.06 -4.16
C PHE A 169 3.72 -6.99 -5.47
N MET A 170 3.66 -5.82 -6.10
CA MET A 170 2.96 -5.65 -7.38
C MET A 170 3.64 -6.41 -8.52
N GLU A 171 4.98 -6.43 -8.58
CA GLU A 171 5.72 -7.22 -9.58
C GLU A 171 5.47 -8.72 -9.40
N ALA A 172 5.53 -9.23 -8.16
CA ALA A 172 5.18 -10.61 -7.87
C ALA A 172 3.71 -10.92 -8.22
N PHE A 173 2.78 -9.98 -8.00
CA PHE A 173 1.38 -10.13 -8.38
C PHE A 173 1.20 -10.20 -9.91
N LYS A 174 1.87 -9.32 -10.67
CA LYS A 174 1.85 -9.33 -12.14
C LYS A 174 2.28 -10.69 -12.69
N ALA A 175 3.31 -11.31 -12.10
CA ALA A 175 3.81 -12.61 -12.50
C ALA A 175 2.79 -13.76 -12.34
N VAL A 176 1.88 -13.67 -11.35
CA VAL A 176 0.89 -14.74 -11.06
C VAL A 176 -0.52 -14.45 -11.59
N SER A 177 -0.89 -13.17 -11.72
CA SER A 177 -2.26 -12.74 -12.04
C SER A 177 -2.63 -12.95 -13.50
N GLN A 178 -1.65 -12.81 -14.42
CA GLN A 178 -1.84 -12.80 -15.89
C GLN A 178 -2.91 -11.81 -16.41
N LYS A 179 -3.55 -11.00 -15.55
CA LYS A 179 -4.50 -9.95 -15.92
C LYS A 179 -3.74 -8.69 -16.35
N PRO A 180 -4.16 -7.98 -17.41
CA PRO A 180 -3.61 -6.68 -17.75
C PRO A 180 -3.96 -5.68 -16.63
N LEU A 181 -2.94 -5.00 -16.10
CA LEU A 181 -3.09 -4.00 -15.04
C LEU A 181 -2.61 -2.65 -15.56
N MET A 182 -3.38 -1.60 -15.28
CA MET A 182 -2.90 -0.23 -15.43
C MET A 182 -2.16 0.14 -14.15
N VAL A 183 -0.82 0.11 -14.21
CA VAL A 183 0.04 0.44 -13.07
C VAL A 183 0.80 1.72 -13.35
N LEU A 184 0.66 2.68 -12.44
CA LEU A 184 1.43 3.93 -12.46
C LEU A 184 2.64 3.77 -11.54
N ASP A 185 3.76 3.37 -12.13
CA ASP A 185 5.01 3.21 -11.39
C ASP A 185 5.73 4.55 -11.18
N GLY A 186 6.48 4.65 -10.09
CA GLY A 186 7.42 5.75 -9.85
C GLY A 186 6.96 6.85 -8.89
N LEU A 187 5.91 6.64 -8.09
CA LEU A 187 5.64 7.50 -6.94
C LEU A 187 6.52 7.04 -5.76
N PRO A 188 7.48 7.86 -5.27
CA PRO A 188 8.34 7.47 -4.15
C PRO A 188 7.53 7.26 -2.87
N HIS A 189 8.12 6.68 -1.83
CA HIS A 189 7.47 6.67 -0.52
C HIS A 189 7.68 8.03 0.19
N PRO A 190 6.66 8.63 0.83
CA PRO A 190 6.78 9.92 1.51
C PRO A 190 7.83 9.99 2.64
N THR A 191 8.30 8.84 3.12
CA THR A 191 9.35 8.75 4.15
C THR A 191 10.76 8.64 3.56
N GLU A 192 10.93 8.64 2.25
CA GLU A 192 12.26 8.58 1.65
C GLU A 192 13.05 9.87 1.91
N PRO A 193 14.35 9.79 2.23
CA PRO A 193 15.17 10.98 2.52
C PRO A 193 15.20 12.01 1.38
N GLU A 194 15.01 11.56 0.15
CA GLU A 194 15.05 12.38 -1.08
C GLU A 194 13.64 12.70 -1.61
N TRP A 195 12.59 12.52 -0.80
CA TRP A 195 11.19 12.72 -1.22
C TRP A 195 10.99 14.05 -1.97
N ALA A 196 11.43 15.16 -1.38
CA ALA A 196 11.27 16.49 -1.97
C ALA A 196 11.94 16.65 -3.34
N GLU A 197 13.11 16.02 -3.54
CA GLU A 197 13.84 16.04 -4.82
C GLU A 197 13.17 15.14 -5.85
N LYS A 198 12.74 13.94 -5.44
CA LYS A 198 12.09 12.96 -6.33
C LYS A 198 10.73 13.44 -6.84
N ILE A 199 9.94 14.13 -6.01
CA ILE A 199 8.63 14.66 -6.42
C ILE A 199 8.71 15.95 -7.23
N ALA A 200 9.81 16.70 -7.15
CA ALA A 200 9.96 17.99 -7.84
C ALA A 200 9.86 17.87 -9.37
N ASN A 201 10.14 16.68 -9.92
CA ASN A 201 10.13 16.39 -11.35
C ASN A 201 8.98 15.46 -11.78
N ILE A 202 8.04 15.13 -10.89
CA ILE A 202 6.90 14.27 -11.22
C ILE A 202 5.70 15.13 -11.54
N ASN A 203 5.31 15.18 -12.82
CA ASN A 203 3.92 15.47 -13.18
C ASN A 203 3.18 14.15 -13.34
N LEU A 204 2.12 13.94 -12.55
CA LEU A 204 1.28 12.73 -12.63
C LEU A 204 0.68 12.53 -14.04
N THR A 205 0.53 13.62 -14.83
CA THR A 205 0.11 13.59 -16.23
C THR A 205 1.11 12.95 -17.19
N ASP A 206 2.40 12.91 -16.86
CA ASP A 206 3.43 12.41 -17.78
C ASP A 206 3.37 10.90 -17.95
N ARG A 207 2.59 10.21 -17.10
CA ARG A 207 2.47 8.76 -17.06
C ARG A 207 1.02 8.26 -17.02
N ILE A 208 0.05 9.16 -17.04
CA ILE A 208 -1.39 8.85 -17.14
C ILE A 208 -1.88 9.40 -18.48
N ALA A 209 -2.50 8.55 -19.31
CA ALA A 209 -3.07 9.04 -20.57
C ALA A 209 -4.05 10.21 -20.28
N PRO A 210 -3.97 11.35 -21.00
CA PRO A 210 -4.77 12.55 -20.72
C PRO A 210 -6.29 12.35 -20.65
N LYS A 211 -6.79 11.21 -21.15
CA LYS A 211 -8.21 10.84 -21.15
C LYS A 211 -8.70 10.20 -19.84
N LEU A 212 -7.80 9.91 -18.89
CA LEU A 212 -8.11 9.20 -17.64
C LEU A 212 -8.14 10.13 -16.42
N LEU A 213 -7.90 11.42 -16.61
CA LEU A 213 -8.00 12.44 -15.56
C LEU A 213 -9.33 13.20 -15.75
N PRO A 214 -10.10 13.46 -14.68
CA PRO A 214 -11.31 14.27 -14.75
C PRO A 214 -11.02 15.73 -15.12
#